data_AF-A0AAD7A172-F1
#
_entry.id   AF-A0AAD7A172-F1
#
_cell.length_a   1.000
_cell.length_b   1.000
_cell.length_c   1.000
_cell.angle_alpha   90.00
_cell.angle_beta   90.00
_cell.angle_gamma   90.00
#
_symmetry.space_group_name_H-M   'P 1'
#
loop_
_entity.id
_entity.type
_entity.pdbx_description
1 polymer ?
#
loop_
_entity_poly.entity_id
_entity_poly.type
_entity_poly.pdbx_seq_one_letter_code
_entity_poly.pdbx_strand_id
1 'polypeptide(L)'
;MVQALLNTSNGRRPPQFFHQAVRHLVLEDESSCSPDDGTKLLRLCTGLVSFASPRLIFDPNLLPILADLGIVQRLCLSPQILFASGSFDLTHSAFQSVTHLDAFGSGMEEALADISALPALTHLCLDPAVPWDALTQVLVKCPRLELLFVQWSVGSKQNYEAAQKPGVYDLRLVIGLYEDYWKDWEDEVKGVLCYWAEADAFVAKKRRGEIEPTRYWMH
;
A
#
# COMPACT_ATOMS: atom_id res chain seq x y z
N MET A 1 -3.84 14.24 6.21
CA MET A 1 -4.84 13.86 5.21
C MET A 1 -5.31 15.08 4.43
N VAL A 2 -5.19 15.08 3.10
CA VAL A 2 -5.48 16.23 2.21
C VAL A 2 -6.98 16.42 1.94
N GLN A 3 -7.83 15.53 2.46
CA GLN A 3 -9.29 15.72 2.51
C GLN A 3 -9.66 17.03 3.25
N ALA A 4 -8.84 17.44 4.22
CA ALA A 4 -8.96 18.73 4.92
C ALA A 4 -8.35 19.93 4.18
N LEU A 5 -7.59 19.74 3.08
CA LEU A 5 -6.87 20.84 2.41
C LEU A 5 -7.56 21.35 1.14
N LEU A 6 -8.42 20.53 0.50
CA LEU A 6 -9.25 20.98 -0.62
C LEU A 6 -10.53 21.70 -0.15
N ASN A 7 -11.08 21.32 1.01
CA ASN A 7 -12.40 21.76 1.48
C ASN A 7 -12.39 22.82 2.60
N THR A 8 -11.26 23.40 2.98
CA THR A 8 -11.29 24.55 3.92
C THR A 8 -11.85 25.77 3.22
N SER A 9 -13.13 26.01 3.46
CA SER A 9 -13.93 27.19 3.13
C SER A 9 -13.34 28.56 3.56
N ASN A 10 -12.14 28.60 4.14
CA ASN A 10 -11.48 29.81 4.66
C ASN A 10 -10.11 30.16 4.03
N GLY A 11 -9.73 29.52 2.92
CA GLY A 11 -8.56 29.96 2.15
C GLY A 11 -7.98 28.85 1.29
N ARG A 12 -8.02 29.03 -0.04
CA ARG A 12 -7.32 28.15 -0.97
C ARG A 12 -5.84 28.20 -0.66
N ARG A 13 -5.23 27.05 -0.36
CA ARG A 13 -3.77 26.95 -0.28
C ARG A 13 -3.18 27.31 -1.65
N PRO A 14 -2.13 28.14 -1.72
CA PRO A 14 -1.52 28.49 -2.99
C PRO A 14 -0.81 27.25 -3.60
N PRO A 15 -0.65 27.15 -4.92
CA PRO A 15 0.02 26.01 -5.57
C PRO A 15 1.40 25.67 -4.98
N GLN A 16 2.16 26.67 -4.53
CA GLN A 16 3.47 26.49 -3.90
C GLN A 16 3.41 25.63 -2.63
N PHE A 17 2.29 25.67 -1.88
CA PHE A 17 2.11 24.82 -0.71
C PHE A 17 2.11 23.34 -1.09
N PHE A 18 1.40 22.96 -2.15
CA PHE A 18 1.33 21.56 -2.60
C PHE A 18 2.69 21.06 -3.10
N HIS A 19 3.39 21.90 -3.85
CA HIS A 19 4.74 21.62 -4.33
C HIS A 19 5.74 21.37 -3.19
N GLN A 20 5.72 22.23 -2.17
CA GLN A 20 6.76 22.25 -1.15
C GLN A 20 6.45 21.40 0.08
N ALA A 21 5.18 21.33 0.51
CA ALA A 21 4.80 20.79 1.81
C ALA A 21 4.10 19.43 1.74
N VAL A 22 3.47 19.09 0.61
CA VAL A 22 2.72 17.82 0.51
C VAL A 22 3.70 16.69 0.17
N ARG A 23 3.83 15.76 1.11
CA ARG A 23 4.61 14.51 0.98
C ARG A 23 3.72 13.26 0.94
N HIS A 24 2.53 13.34 1.52
CA HIS A 24 1.57 12.25 1.59
C HIS A 24 0.22 12.75 1.09
N LEU A 25 -0.36 12.07 0.10
CA LEU A 25 -1.63 12.42 -0.51
C LEU A 25 -2.56 11.20 -0.49
N VAL A 26 -3.75 11.40 0.06
CA VAL A 26 -4.82 10.40 0.06
C VAL A 26 -6.02 11.03 -0.67
N LEU A 27 -6.56 10.29 -1.63
CA LEU A 27 -7.77 10.63 -2.38
C LEU A 27 -8.77 9.48 -2.23
N GLU A 28 -9.65 9.58 -1.23
CA GLU A 28 -10.48 8.47 -0.78
C GLU A 28 -11.67 8.16 -1.69
N ASP A 29 -12.38 9.18 -2.16
CA ASP A 29 -13.58 9.01 -2.97
C ASP A 29 -13.91 10.25 -3.84
N GLU A 30 -14.85 10.06 -4.75
CA GLU A 30 -15.37 11.12 -5.64
C GLU A 30 -16.08 12.26 -4.90
N SER A 31 -16.59 12.00 -3.69
CA SER A 31 -17.21 13.05 -2.89
C SER A 31 -16.19 14.09 -2.44
N SER A 32 -14.93 13.67 -2.33
CA SER A 32 -13.81 14.50 -1.90
C SER A 32 -13.17 15.27 -3.06
N CYS A 33 -13.13 14.70 -4.26
CA CYS A 33 -12.49 15.30 -5.42
C CYS A 33 -12.94 14.65 -6.74
N SER A 34 -13.19 15.45 -7.78
CA SER A 34 -13.40 14.90 -9.13
C SER A 34 -12.09 14.25 -9.64
N PRO A 35 -12.15 13.25 -10.53
CA PRO A 35 -10.93 12.65 -11.10
C PRO A 35 -9.99 13.69 -11.74
N ASP A 36 -10.54 14.63 -12.52
CA ASP A 36 -9.77 15.72 -13.15
C ASP A 36 -9.07 16.60 -12.12
N ASP A 37 -9.75 16.96 -11.03
CA ASP A 37 -9.16 17.79 -9.98
C ASP A 37 -8.16 17.01 -9.14
N GLY A 38 -8.38 15.71 -8.93
CA GLY A 38 -7.43 14.80 -8.29
C GLY A 38 -6.13 14.70 -9.08
N THR A 39 -6.23 14.57 -10.40
CA THR A 39 -5.09 14.58 -11.32
C THR A 39 -4.37 15.93 -11.33
N LYS A 40 -5.10 17.05 -11.39
CA LYS A 40 -4.48 18.40 -11.29
C LYS A 40 -3.74 18.56 -9.96
N LEU A 41 -4.35 18.13 -8.85
CA LEU A 41 -3.74 18.19 -7.53
C LEU A 41 -2.49 17.32 -7.45
N LEU A 42 -2.55 16.09 -7.96
CA LEU A 42 -1.41 15.16 -7.98
C LEU A 42 -0.20 15.77 -8.71
N ARG A 43 -0.43 16.43 -9.85
CA ARG A 43 0.62 17.12 -10.61
C ARG A 43 1.27 18.29 -9.87
N LEU A 44 0.57 18.91 -8.91
CA LEU A 44 1.15 19.98 -8.09
C LEU A 44 2.08 19.44 -7.00
N CYS A 45 1.92 18.19 -6.60
CA CYS A 45 2.64 17.57 -5.48
C CYS A 45 3.98 16.95 -5.93
N THR A 46 4.90 17.74 -6.47
CA THR A 46 6.20 17.21 -6.99
C THR A 46 7.13 16.63 -5.94
N GLY A 47 6.84 16.84 -4.66
CA GLY A 47 7.55 16.24 -3.54
C GLY A 47 6.86 15.01 -2.95
N LEU A 48 5.86 14.45 -3.62
CA LEU A 48 5.06 13.33 -3.12
C LEU A 48 5.88 12.06 -2.90
N VAL A 49 5.87 11.53 -1.69
CA VAL A 49 6.54 10.28 -1.30
C VAL A 49 5.54 9.13 -1.18
N SER A 50 4.31 9.44 -0.73
CA SER A 50 3.28 8.44 -0.46
C SER A 50 1.95 8.84 -1.08
N PHE A 51 1.34 7.94 -1.85
CA PHE A 51 0.06 8.16 -2.51
C PHE A 51 -0.91 7.02 -2.23
N ALA A 52 -2.13 7.36 -1.84
CA ALA A 52 -3.23 6.42 -1.73
C ALA A 52 -4.43 6.89 -2.54
N SER A 53 -4.99 5.98 -3.33
CA SER A 53 -6.37 6.11 -3.76
C SER A 53 -7.06 4.74 -3.85
N PRO A 54 -7.85 4.38 -2.84
CA PRO A 54 -8.52 3.09 -2.79
C PRO A 54 -9.70 3.00 -3.78
N ARG A 55 -10.32 4.14 -4.16
CA ARG A 55 -11.60 4.16 -4.89
C ARG A 55 -11.66 5.18 -6.02
N LEU A 56 -10.61 5.96 -6.31
CA LEU A 56 -10.72 6.89 -7.44
C LEU A 56 -10.99 6.12 -8.73
N ILE A 57 -11.97 6.63 -9.48
CA ILE A 57 -12.21 6.24 -10.86
C ILE A 57 -10.91 6.35 -11.63
N PHE A 58 -10.62 5.30 -12.39
CA PHE A 58 -9.57 5.22 -13.39
C PHE A 58 -9.39 6.50 -14.19
N ASP A 59 -8.38 7.28 -13.82
CA ASP A 59 -7.74 8.16 -14.78
C ASP A 59 -6.62 7.34 -15.45
N PRO A 60 -6.73 7.01 -16.76
CA PRO A 60 -5.65 6.33 -17.48
C PRO A 60 -4.33 7.13 -17.44
N ASN A 61 -4.37 8.41 -17.09
CA ASN A 61 -3.19 9.25 -16.92
C ASN A 61 -2.50 9.09 -15.55
N LEU A 62 -3.06 8.32 -14.61
CA LEU A 62 -2.49 8.18 -13.26
C LEU A 62 -1.04 7.67 -13.30
N LEU A 63 -0.79 6.56 -13.99
CA LEU A 63 0.57 5.99 -14.07
C LEU A 63 1.56 6.94 -14.74
N PRO A 64 1.26 7.58 -15.90
CA PRO A 64 2.11 8.64 -16.44
C PRO A 64 2.43 9.76 -15.45
N ILE A 65 1.45 10.22 -14.67
CA ILE A 65 1.69 11.28 -13.66
C ILE A 65 2.62 10.78 -12.56
N LEU A 66 2.39 9.58 -12.03
CA LEU A 66 3.25 9.00 -10.99
C LEU A 66 4.69 8.78 -11.51
N ALA A 67 4.84 8.41 -12.78
CA ALA A 67 6.14 8.33 -13.44
C ALA A 67 6.84 9.69 -13.55
N ASP A 68 6.11 10.74 -13.95
CA ASP A 68 6.66 12.10 -14.03
C ASP A 68 7.12 12.62 -12.66
N LEU A 69 6.46 12.19 -11.57
CA LEU A 69 6.88 12.53 -10.21
C LEU A 69 8.17 11.80 -9.82
N GLY A 70 8.34 10.53 -10.21
CA GLY A 70 9.60 9.76 -10.09
C GLY A 70 10.05 9.40 -8.66
N ILE A 71 9.37 9.91 -7.63
CA ILE A 71 9.81 9.82 -6.22
C ILE A 71 8.81 9.10 -5.31
N VAL A 72 7.72 8.56 -5.86
CA VAL A 72 6.71 7.88 -5.04
C VAL A 72 7.24 6.53 -4.57
N GLN A 73 7.37 6.39 -3.26
CA GLN A 73 7.92 5.21 -2.59
C GLN A 73 6.84 4.30 -2.03
N ARG A 74 5.71 4.87 -1.61
CA ARG A 74 4.57 4.15 -1.07
C ARG A 74 3.33 4.36 -1.93
N LEU A 75 2.74 3.28 -2.38
CA LEU A 75 1.50 3.27 -3.15
C LEU A 75 0.44 2.42 -2.46
N CYS A 76 -0.77 2.99 -2.32
CA CYS A 76 -1.96 2.24 -1.96
C CYS A 76 -2.99 2.41 -3.08
N LEU A 77 -3.22 1.36 -3.85
CA LEU A 77 -4.13 1.38 -4.98
C LEU A 77 -5.00 0.13 -4.99
N SER A 78 -6.25 0.29 -5.40
CA SER A 78 -7.06 -0.88 -5.71
C SER A 78 -6.43 -1.63 -6.90
N PRO A 79 -6.34 -2.97 -6.86
CA PRO A 79 -6.00 -3.80 -8.00
C PRO A 79 -6.78 -3.34 -9.22
N GLN A 80 -8.09 -3.15 -9.07
CA GLN A 80 -8.96 -2.77 -10.16
C GLN A 80 -8.37 -1.56 -10.88
N ILE A 81 -8.01 -0.48 -10.16
CA ILE A 81 -7.39 0.76 -10.70
C ILE A 81 -6.14 0.46 -11.55
N LEU A 82 -5.39 -0.58 -11.21
CA LEU A 82 -4.23 -1.04 -11.96
C LEU A 82 -4.59 -1.94 -13.17
N PHE A 83 -5.74 -2.61 -13.16
CA PHE A 83 -6.14 -3.69 -14.09
C PHE A 83 -7.20 -3.36 -15.17
N ALA A 84 -7.86 -2.19 -15.18
CA ALA A 84 -8.99 -1.98 -16.13
C ALA A 84 -8.65 -2.10 -17.62
N SER A 85 -7.39 -1.97 -18.03
CA SER A 85 -6.97 -2.05 -19.44
C SER A 85 -6.60 -3.47 -19.90
N GLY A 86 -6.74 -4.50 -19.04
CA GLY A 86 -6.64 -5.90 -19.44
C GLY A 86 -5.23 -6.52 -19.49
N SER A 87 -4.17 -5.71 -19.40
CA SER A 87 -2.82 -6.21 -19.13
C SER A 87 -2.04 -5.23 -18.27
N PHE A 88 -1.54 -5.72 -17.15
CA PHE A 88 -0.81 -4.91 -16.20
C PHE A 88 0.68 -4.88 -16.54
N ASP A 89 1.21 -3.68 -16.76
CA ASP A 89 2.63 -3.48 -16.96
C ASP A 89 3.29 -3.01 -15.66
N LEU A 90 3.71 -3.98 -14.85
CA LEU A 90 4.53 -3.72 -13.66
C LEU A 90 5.92 -3.15 -13.98
N THR A 91 6.33 -3.18 -15.26
CA THR A 91 7.58 -2.58 -15.71
C THR A 91 7.44 -1.10 -15.99
N HIS A 92 6.22 -0.54 -15.90
CA HIS A 92 5.97 0.89 -16.06
C HIS A 92 6.85 1.72 -15.10
N SER A 93 7.40 2.83 -15.60
CA SER A 93 8.38 3.65 -14.88
C SER A 93 7.86 4.23 -13.55
N ALA A 94 6.54 4.41 -13.43
CA ALA A 94 5.86 4.81 -12.19
C ALA A 94 6.20 3.91 -10.98
N PHE A 95 6.57 2.65 -11.22
CA PHE A 95 6.84 1.69 -10.16
C PHE A 95 8.32 1.54 -9.81
N GLN A 96 9.24 2.21 -10.51
CA GLN A 96 10.68 2.03 -10.31
C GLN A 96 11.16 2.38 -8.91
N SER A 97 10.50 3.34 -8.26
CA SER A 97 10.84 3.84 -6.92
C SER A 97 9.96 3.23 -5.82
N VAL A 98 8.99 2.38 -6.16
CA VAL A 98 7.99 1.87 -5.21
C VAL A 98 8.61 0.78 -4.35
N THR A 99 8.71 1.06 -3.06
CA THR A 99 9.24 0.15 -2.04
C THR A 99 8.13 -0.47 -1.19
N HIS A 100 7.02 0.26 -1.01
CA HIS A 100 5.85 -0.16 -0.24
C HIS A 100 4.61 -0.17 -1.14
N LEU A 101 3.95 -1.32 -1.23
CA LEU A 101 2.71 -1.47 -1.98
C LEU A 101 1.61 -2.03 -1.08
N ASP A 102 0.52 -1.28 -0.98
CA ASP A 102 -0.73 -1.67 -0.36
C ASP A 102 -1.75 -2.02 -1.44
N ALA A 103 -2.15 -3.29 -1.48
CA ALA A 103 -2.86 -3.91 -2.60
C ALA A 103 -4.14 -4.61 -2.11
N PHE A 104 -5.26 -3.88 -2.14
CA PHE A 104 -6.54 -4.35 -1.57
C PHE A 104 -7.67 -4.42 -2.59
N GLY A 105 -8.35 -5.57 -2.66
CA GLY A 105 -9.53 -5.76 -3.50
C GLY A 105 -9.43 -7.00 -4.40
N SER A 106 -10.42 -7.17 -5.26
CA SER A 106 -10.48 -8.30 -6.20
C SER A 106 -9.49 -8.15 -7.37
N GLY A 107 -8.99 -9.26 -7.91
CA GLY A 107 -8.13 -9.28 -9.10
C GLY A 107 -6.63 -9.19 -8.81
N MET A 108 -6.24 -9.17 -7.53
CA MET A 108 -4.82 -9.13 -7.16
C MET A 108 -4.09 -10.45 -7.51
N GLU A 109 -4.78 -11.59 -7.54
CA GLU A 109 -4.17 -12.90 -7.80
C GLU A 109 -3.38 -12.95 -9.12
N GLU A 110 -3.92 -12.32 -10.16
CA GLU A 110 -3.28 -12.22 -11.49
C GLU A 110 -2.02 -11.34 -11.42
N ALA A 111 -2.07 -10.24 -10.68
CA ALA A 111 -0.95 -9.33 -10.45
C ALA A 111 0.21 -9.98 -9.68
N LEU A 112 -0.13 -10.84 -8.71
CA LEU A 112 0.86 -11.49 -7.86
C LEU A 112 1.78 -12.42 -8.65
N ALA A 113 1.35 -12.88 -9.84
CA ALA A 113 2.20 -13.68 -10.72
C ALA A 113 3.45 -12.90 -11.17
N ASP A 114 3.31 -11.59 -11.38
CA ASP A 114 4.31 -10.71 -11.97
C ASP A 114 4.88 -9.70 -10.96
N ILE A 115 4.46 -9.73 -9.69
CA ILE A 115 4.86 -8.76 -8.65
C ILE A 115 6.39 -8.64 -8.47
N SER A 116 7.16 -9.67 -8.83
CA SER A 116 8.62 -9.65 -8.86
C SER A 116 9.22 -8.68 -9.89
N ALA A 117 8.42 -8.20 -10.84
CA ALA A 117 8.83 -7.17 -11.80
C ALA A 117 8.99 -5.79 -11.15
N LEU A 118 8.47 -5.57 -9.94
CA LEU A 118 8.67 -4.34 -9.18
C LEU A 118 10.10 -4.27 -8.63
N PRO A 119 10.99 -3.45 -9.22
CA PRO A 119 12.41 -3.59 -8.97
C PRO A 119 12.81 -3.15 -7.56
N ALA A 120 12.10 -2.21 -6.96
CA ALA A 120 12.42 -1.64 -5.66
C ALA A 120 11.56 -2.19 -4.50
N LEU A 121 10.60 -3.08 -4.77
CA LEU A 121 9.63 -3.53 -3.77
C LEU A 121 10.32 -4.29 -2.63
N THR A 122 10.10 -3.81 -1.40
CA THR A 122 10.57 -4.44 -0.16
C THR A 122 9.43 -4.77 0.79
N HIS A 123 8.30 -4.06 0.70
CA HIS A 123 7.15 -4.19 1.58
C HIS A 123 5.87 -4.35 0.77
N LEU A 124 5.13 -5.44 1.00
CA LEU A 124 3.88 -5.74 0.32
C LEU A 124 2.77 -6.06 1.31
N CYS A 125 1.64 -5.37 1.20
CA CYS A 125 0.46 -5.57 2.03
C CYS A 125 -0.68 -6.09 1.16
N LEU A 126 -1.33 -7.18 1.60
CA LEU A 126 -2.39 -7.87 0.87
C LEU A 126 -3.63 -8.12 1.73
N ASP A 127 -4.75 -8.30 1.04
CA ASP A 127 -6.02 -8.72 1.62
C ASP A 127 -5.97 -10.18 2.11
N PRO A 128 -6.69 -10.53 3.20
CA PRO A 128 -6.76 -11.89 3.74
C PRO A 128 -7.41 -12.90 2.79
N ALA A 129 -8.14 -12.44 1.76
CA ALA A 129 -8.73 -13.30 0.74
C ALA A 129 -7.68 -13.94 -0.17
N VAL A 130 -6.43 -13.46 -0.18
CA VAL A 130 -5.37 -14.03 -1.03
C VAL A 130 -5.03 -15.45 -0.59
N PRO A 131 -5.11 -16.46 -1.49
CA PRO A 131 -4.79 -17.84 -1.14
C PRO A 131 -3.34 -18.03 -0.66
N TRP A 132 -3.15 -18.91 0.33
CA TRP A 132 -1.82 -19.24 0.87
C TRP A 132 -0.77 -19.64 -0.16
N ASP A 133 -1.18 -20.33 -1.22
CA ASP A 133 -0.25 -20.77 -2.26
C ASP A 133 0.26 -19.57 -3.08
N ALA A 134 -0.59 -18.55 -3.29
CA ALA A 134 -0.19 -17.30 -3.92
C ALA A 134 0.76 -16.50 -3.01
N LEU A 135 0.47 -16.38 -1.70
CA LEU A 135 1.38 -15.75 -0.74
C LEU A 135 2.76 -16.42 -0.75
N THR A 136 2.80 -17.75 -0.80
CA THR A 136 4.05 -18.51 -0.86
C THR A 136 4.80 -18.23 -2.17
N GLN A 137 4.11 -18.17 -3.30
CA GLN A 137 4.73 -17.82 -4.58
C GLN A 137 5.32 -16.41 -4.57
N VAL A 138 4.64 -15.44 -3.97
CA VAL A 138 5.17 -14.07 -3.79
C VAL A 138 6.49 -14.11 -3.03
N LEU A 139 6.53 -14.79 -1.88
CA LEU A 139 7.73 -14.91 -1.06
C LEU A 139 8.89 -15.54 -1.85
N VAL A 140 8.62 -16.56 -2.65
CA VAL A 140 9.64 -17.23 -3.47
C VAL A 140 10.13 -16.33 -4.62
N LYS A 141 9.22 -15.67 -5.33
CA LYS A 141 9.53 -14.85 -6.50
C LYS A 141 10.17 -13.50 -6.17
N CYS A 142 9.94 -13.00 -4.95
CA CYS A 142 10.43 -11.69 -4.51
C CYS A 142 11.53 -11.83 -3.46
N PRO A 143 12.79 -12.12 -3.84
CA PRO A 143 13.88 -12.29 -2.88
C PRO A 143 14.27 -10.99 -2.16
N ARG A 144 13.94 -9.84 -2.75
CA ARG A 144 14.16 -8.51 -2.15
C ARG A 144 13.09 -8.11 -1.13
N LEU A 145 11.96 -8.83 -1.12
CA LEU A 145 10.90 -8.54 -0.17
C LEU A 145 11.44 -8.77 1.24
N GLU A 146 11.30 -7.77 2.09
CA GLU A 146 11.69 -7.79 3.50
C GLU A 146 10.50 -8.14 4.39
N LEU A 147 9.30 -7.75 3.96
CA LEU A 147 8.05 -7.92 4.67
C LEU A 147 6.88 -8.20 3.69
N LEU A 148 6.14 -9.28 3.97
CA LEU A 148 4.83 -9.55 3.42
C LEU A 148 3.81 -9.46 4.56
N PHE A 149 2.99 -8.41 4.54
CA PHE A 149 1.94 -8.18 5.52
C PHE A 149 0.59 -8.61 4.98
N VAL A 150 -0.16 -9.39 5.74
CA VAL A 150 -1.57 -9.72 5.43
C VAL A 150 -2.44 -8.99 6.44
N GLN A 151 -3.24 -8.03 5.97
CA GLN A 151 -4.00 -7.16 6.85
C GLN A 151 -5.42 -7.69 7.09
N TRP A 152 -5.72 -8.07 8.33
CA TRP A 152 -7.06 -8.54 8.70
C TRP A 152 -7.89 -7.44 9.38
N SER A 153 -9.20 -7.46 9.15
CA SER A 153 -10.14 -6.67 9.92
C SER A 153 -10.46 -7.36 11.26
N VAL A 154 -10.70 -6.60 12.33
CA VAL A 154 -11.05 -7.15 13.65
C VAL A 154 -12.35 -7.97 13.61
N GLY A 155 -13.30 -7.61 12.76
CA GLY A 155 -14.55 -8.36 12.56
C GLY A 155 -14.34 -9.75 11.95
N SER A 156 -13.18 -10.03 11.35
CA SER A 156 -12.89 -11.29 10.66
C SER A 156 -12.12 -12.31 11.53
N LYS A 157 -11.83 -11.98 12.79
CA LYS A 157 -10.96 -12.78 13.68
C LYS A 157 -11.45 -14.22 13.91
N GLN A 158 -12.75 -14.49 13.86
CA GLN A 158 -13.29 -15.84 14.11
C GLN A 158 -13.07 -16.82 12.95
N ASN A 159 -12.97 -16.32 11.71
CA ASN A 159 -12.62 -17.15 10.54
C ASN A 159 -11.13 -17.53 10.53
N TYR A 160 -10.34 -16.91 11.42
CA TYR A 160 -8.90 -16.85 11.33
C TYR A 160 -8.18 -17.97 12.11
N GLU A 161 -8.66 -18.37 13.29
CA GLU A 161 -8.07 -19.50 14.05
C GLU A 161 -8.17 -20.83 13.28
N ALA A 162 -9.21 -20.97 12.43
CA ALA A 162 -9.39 -22.10 11.54
C ALA A 162 -8.49 -22.07 10.28
N ALA A 163 -7.92 -20.92 9.94
CA ALA A 163 -7.17 -20.69 8.70
C ALA A 163 -5.65 -20.80 8.86
N GLN A 164 -5.15 -21.18 10.05
CA GLN A 164 -3.74 -21.58 10.20
C GLN A 164 -3.46 -22.76 9.27
N LYS A 165 -2.82 -22.49 8.12
CA LYS A 165 -2.37 -23.56 7.21
C LYS A 165 -1.00 -24.03 7.69
N PRO A 166 -0.85 -25.28 8.16
CA PRO A 166 0.46 -25.83 8.47
C PRO A 166 1.34 -25.80 7.21
N GLY A 167 2.61 -25.40 7.35
CA GLY A 167 3.63 -25.67 6.32
C GLY A 167 4.22 -24.47 5.56
N VAL A 168 3.64 -23.27 5.65
CA VAL A 168 4.32 -22.06 5.15
C VAL A 168 5.21 -21.53 6.26
N TYR A 169 6.51 -21.44 6.03
CA TYR A 169 7.49 -20.94 6.99
C TYR A 169 8.39 -19.89 6.32
N ASP A 170 8.09 -18.62 6.57
CA ASP A 170 8.93 -17.51 6.12
C ASP A 170 9.01 -16.43 7.20
N LEU A 171 10.22 -15.93 7.47
CA LEU A 171 10.46 -14.91 8.48
C LEU A 171 9.80 -13.57 8.10
N ARG A 172 9.60 -13.33 6.81
CA ARG A 172 9.05 -12.10 6.25
C ARG A 172 7.54 -12.03 6.29
N LEU A 173 6.85 -13.16 6.49
CA LEU A 173 5.41 -13.17 6.58
C LEU A 173 4.96 -12.67 7.96
N VAL A 174 4.08 -11.67 7.94
CA VAL A 174 3.42 -11.09 9.11
C VAL A 174 1.93 -10.95 8.83
N ILE A 175 1.13 -11.16 9.86
CA ILE A 175 -0.31 -10.97 9.82
C ILE A 175 -0.69 -10.11 11.01
N GLY A 176 -1.52 -9.09 10.78
CA GLY A 176 -1.95 -8.15 11.81
C GLY A 176 -3.41 -7.80 11.69
N LEU A 177 -4.00 -7.37 12.81
CA LEU A 177 -5.37 -6.86 12.87
C LEU A 177 -5.33 -5.34 12.82
N TYR A 178 -6.09 -4.72 11.92
CA TYR A 178 -6.20 -3.28 11.83
C TYR A 178 -7.67 -2.85 11.71
N GLU A 179 -8.11 -1.98 12.62
CA GLU A 179 -9.48 -1.45 12.65
C GLU A 179 -9.64 -0.23 11.75
N ASP A 180 -8.65 0.65 11.75
CA ASP A 180 -8.73 1.94 11.07
C ASP A 180 -7.46 2.20 10.26
N TYR A 181 -7.49 1.72 9.01
CA TYR A 181 -6.39 1.87 8.06
C TYR A 181 -6.05 3.34 7.76
N TRP A 182 -7.06 4.21 7.68
CA TRP A 182 -6.84 5.61 7.37
C TRP A 182 -6.23 6.36 8.54
N LYS A 183 -6.65 6.03 9.77
CA LYS A 183 -6.01 6.54 10.97
C LYS A 183 -4.52 6.21 11.00
N ASP A 184 -4.11 5.01 10.60
CA ASP A 184 -2.69 4.64 10.54
C ASP A 184 -1.90 5.51 9.53
N TRP A 185 -2.49 5.77 8.36
CA TRP A 185 -1.95 6.71 7.39
C TRP A 185 -1.83 8.13 7.95
N GLU A 186 -2.82 8.60 8.70
CA GLU A 186 -2.74 9.91 9.33
C GLU A 186 -1.66 9.98 10.41
N ASP A 187 -1.56 8.92 11.20
CA ASP A 187 -0.65 8.81 12.32
C ASP A 187 0.80 8.74 11.81
N GLU A 188 1.06 8.04 10.70
CA GLU A 188 2.35 8.09 9.98
C GLU A 188 2.75 9.53 9.62
N VAL A 189 1.82 10.31 9.07
CA VAL A 189 2.08 11.71 8.69
C VAL A 189 2.39 12.57 9.92
N LYS A 190 1.88 12.20 11.10
CA LYS A 190 2.16 12.86 12.38
C LYS A 190 3.46 12.35 13.03
N GLY A 191 4.16 11.41 12.40
CA GLY A 191 5.36 10.77 12.95
C GLY A 191 5.06 9.74 14.04
N VAL A 192 3.82 9.28 14.15
CA VAL A 192 3.44 8.15 15.00
C VAL A 192 3.77 6.85 14.26
N LEU A 193 4.08 5.80 15.02
CA LEU A 193 4.42 4.49 14.47
C LEU A 193 3.21 3.92 13.68
N CYS A 194 3.45 3.55 12.43
CA CYS A 194 2.46 2.92 11.55
C CYS A 194 2.61 1.39 11.56
N TYR A 195 1.65 0.66 10.98
CA TYR A 195 1.67 -0.81 10.96
C TYR A 195 2.93 -1.38 10.29
N TRP A 196 3.48 -0.67 9.32
CA TRP A 196 4.72 -1.09 8.65
C TRP A 196 5.87 -1.18 9.64
N ALA A 197 6.06 -0.14 10.45
CA ALA A 197 7.14 -0.09 11.41
C ALA A 197 6.93 -1.10 12.56
N GLU A 198 5.69 -1.37 12.95
CA GLU A 198 5.38 -2.46 13.90
C GLU A 198 5.70 -3.84 13.30
N ALA A 199 5.33 -4.07 12.05
CA ALA A 199 5.57 -5.32 11.35
C ALA A 199 7.06 -5.57 11.10
N ASP A 200 7.83 -4.52 10.79
CA ASP A 200 9.29 -4.58 10.71
C ASP A 200 9.92 -4.96 12.06
N ALA A 201 9.47 -4.31 13.13
CA ALA A 201 9.93 -4.65 14.47
C ALA A 201 9.61 -6.12 14.79
N PHE A 202 8.46 -6.63 14.36
CA PHE A 202 8.09 -8.02 14.50
C PHE A 202 9.02 -8.96 13.71
N VAL A 203 9.25 -8.72 12.41
CA VAL A 203 10.19 -9.50 11.59
C VAL A 203 11.60 -9.48 12.19
N ALA A 204 12.06 -8.31 12.67
CA ALA A 204 13.35 -8.17 13.30
C ALA A 204 13.48 -9.02 14.58
N LYS A 205 12.42 -9.07 15.41
CA LYS A 205 12.36 -9.97 16.58
C LYS A 205 12.45 -11.45 16.17
N LYS A 206 11.77 -11.86 15.08
CA LYS A 206 11.88 -13.24 14.54
C LYS A 206 13.32 -13.56 14.13
N ARG A 207 13.97 -12.66 13.39
CA ARG A 207 15.37 -12.82 12.92
C ARG A 207 16.37 -12.94 14.07
N ARG A 208 16.09 -12.30 15.22
CA ARG A 208 16.92 -12.39 16.44
C ARG A 208 16.58 -13.60 17.32
N GLY A 209 15.54 -14.36 17.02
CA GLY A 209 15.08 -15.48 17.84
C GLY A 209 14.37 -15.06 19.13
N GLU A 210 13.93 -13.79 19.23
CA GLU A 210 13.15 -13.29 20.37
C GLU A 210 11.69 -13.76 20.32
N ILE A 211 11.21 -14.11 19.12
CA ILE A 211 9.92 -14.75 18.89
C ILE A 211 10.10 -15.92 17.92
N GLU A 212 9.23 -16.93 18.05
CA GLU A 212 9.25 -18.13 17.22
C GLU A 212 9.20 -17.77 15.71
N PRO A 213 10.07 -18.35 14.86
CA PRO A 213 10.04 -18.13 13.41
C PRO A 213 8.70 -18.46 12.75
N THR A 214 7.97 -19.41 13.34
CA THR A 214 6.66 -19.89 12.90
C THR A 214 5.51 -18.99 13.34
N ARG A 215 5.78 -17.96 14.16
CA ARG A 215 4.78 -16.97 14.55
C ARG A 215 4.63 -15.93 13.43
N TYR A 216 3.41 -15.79 12.93
CA TYR A 216 3.06 -14.79 11.93
C TYR A 216 2.28 -13.62 12.54
N TRP A 217 1.67 -13.81 13.70
CA TRP A 217 0.73 -12.84 14.26
C TRP A 217 1.39 -11.80 15.16
N MET A 218 1.26 -10.56 14.70
CA MET A 218 1.53 -9.35 15.46
C MET A 218 0.32 -9.05 16.35
N HIS A 219 0.55 -9.07 17.67
CA HIS A 219 -0.44 -8.80 18.72
C HIS A 219 0.15 -7.80 19.69
#